data_AF-A0A7C1RBR1-F1
#
_entry.id   AF-A0A7C1RBR1-F1
#
_cell.length_a   1.000
_cell.length_b   1.000
_cell.length_c   1.000
_cell.angle_alpha   90.00
_cell.angle_beta   90.00
_cell.angle_gamma   90.00
#
_symmetry.space_group_name_H-M   'P 1'
#
loop_
_entity.id
_entity.type
_entity.pdbx_description
1 polymer ?
#
loop_
_entity_poly.entity_id
_entity_poly.type
_entity_poly.pdbx_seq_one_letter_code
_entity_poly.pdbx_strand_id
1 'polypeptide(L)' 'MKSMKIEELDRKILKVLNRDARMSFRLIAKELRISPTTLYYKVKKLERSGVLTDSCLMIQGVNRVEEKTG' A
#
# COMPACT_ATOMS: atom_id res chain seq x y z
N MET A 1 3.69 18.58 8.58
CA MET A 1 3.29 17.17 8.79
C MET A 1 2.02 16.91 7.99
N LYS A 2 2.01 15.95 7.05
CA LYS A 2 0.85 15.71 6.17
C LYS A 2 -0.03 14.63 6.78
N SER A 3 -1.10 15.03 7.48
CA SER A 3 -2.09 14.11 8.04
C SER A 3 -2.82 13.37 6.92
N MET A 4 -2.34 12.18 6.59
CA MET A 4 -2.99 11.32 5.63
C MET A 4 -4.11 10.56 6.32
N LYS A 5 -5.37 10.90 6.03
CA LYS A 5 -6.50 10.08 6.44
C LYS A 5 -6.46 8.77 5.64
N ILE A 6 -6.04 7.70 6.31
CA ILE A 6 -6.17 6.34 5.81
C ILE A 6 -7.64 5.93 5.97
N GLU A 7 -8.33 5.77 4.85
CA GLU A 7 -9.71 5.32 4.83
C GLU A 7 -9.82 3.82 5.10
N GLU A 8 -11.03 3.33 5.38
CA GLU A 8 -11.23 1.91 5.64
C GLU A 8 -10.78 1.03 4.46
N LEU A 9 -11.01 1.50 3.22
CA LEU A 9 -10.57 0.80 2.02
C LEU A 9 -9.04 0.68 1.95
N ASP A 10 -8.32 1.75 2.30
CA ASP A 10 -6.84 1.73 2.34
C ASP A 10 -6.33 0.69 3.35
N ARG A 11 -6.97 0.59 4.52
CA ARG A 11 -6.64 -0.45 5.52
C ARG A 11 -6.94 -1.85 5.02
N LYS A 12 -8.04 -2.05 4.30
CA LYS A 12 -8.38 -3.36 3.71
C LYS A 12 -7.34 -3.77 2.67
N ILE A 13 -6.92 -2.84 1.80
CA ILE A 13 -5.85 -3.08 0.82
C ILE A 13 -4.56 -3.49 1.54
N LEU A 14 -4.14 -2.73 2.55
CA LEU A 14 -2.95 -3.05 3.34
C LEU A 14 -3.07 -4.40 4.05
N LYS A 15 -4.23 -4.75 4.60
CA LYS A 15 -4.47 -6.06 5.24
C LYS A 15 -4.34 -7.21 4.25
N VAL A 16 -4.89 -7.08 3.04
CA VAL A 16 -4.80 -8.13 2.02
C VAL A 16 -3.36 -8.28 1.53
N LEU A 17 -2.68 -7.17 1.26
CA LEU A 17 -1.27 -7.17 0.86
C LEU A 17 -0.35 -7.71 1.96
N ASN A 18 -0.66 -7.44 3.23
CA ASN A 18 0.09 -7.99 4.37
C ASN A 18 -0.15 -9.50 4.54
N ARG A 19 -1.39 -9.95 4.32
CA ARG A 19 -1.76 -11.36 4.41
C ARG A 19 -1.15 -12.20 3.29
N ASP A 20 -1.16 -11.70 2.05
CA ASP A 20 -0.55 -12.39 0.91
C ASP A 20 -0.01 -11.38 -0.11
N ALA A 21 1.26 -11.01 0.06
CA ALA A 21 1.94 -10.07 -0.82
C ALA A 21 2.12 -10.62 -2.26
N ARG A 22 1.89 -11.92 -2.49
CA ARG A 22 1.98 -12.56 -3.82
C ARG A 22 0.65 -12.52 -4.58
N MET A 23 -0.45 -12.11 -3.93
CA MET A 23 -1.72 -11.92 -4.63
C MET A 23 -1.59 -10.84 -5.70
N SER A 24 -2.04 -11.17 -6.91
CA SER A 24 -2.08 -10.19 -8.00
C SER A 24 -3.10 -9.08 -7.72
N PHE A 25 -2.81 -7.85 -8.18
CA PHE A 25 -3.71 -6.70 -8.04
C PHE A 25 -5.14 -6.97 -8.54
N ARG A 26 -5.30 -7.78 -9.60
CA ARG A 26 -6.63 -8.16 -10.12
C ARG A 26 -7.45 -8.94 -9.09
N LEU A 27 -6.83 -9.87 -8.36
CA LEU A 27 -7.51 -10.67 -7.34
C LEU A 27 -7.89 -9.80 -6.14
N ILE A 28 -6.98 -8.94 -5.69
CA ILE A 28 -7.23 -8.00 -4.59
C ILE A 28 -8.37 -7.05 -4.95
N ALA A 29 -8.38 -6.51 -6.18
CA ALA A 29 -9.44 -5.63 -6.66
C ALA A 29 -10.80 -6.34 -6.66
N LYS A 30 -10.83 -7.61 -7.10
CA LYS A 30 -12.04 -8.44 -7.10
C LYS A 30 -12.52 -8.74 -5.67
N GLU A 31 -11.62 -9.09 -4.76
CA GLU A 31 -11.95 -9.38 -3.36
C GLU A 31 -12.52 -8.15 -2.64
N LEU A 32 -11.91 -6.98 -2.87
CA LEU A 32 -12.35 -5.71 -2.31
C LEU A 32 -13.52 -5.06 -3.07
N ARG A 33 -13.98 -5.68 -4.17
CA ARG A 33 -15.03 -5.18 -5.07
C ARG A 33 -14.77 -3.75 -5.54
N ILE A 34 -13.53 -3.45 -5.91
CA ILE A 34 -13.12 -2.16 -6.47
C ILE A 34 -12.52 -2.34 -7.86
N SER A 35 -12.51 -1.26 -8.63
CA SER A 35 -11.85 -1.26 -9.94
C SER A 35 -10.32 -1.41 -9.79
N PRO A 36 -9.64 -2.12 -10.70
CA PRO A 36 -8.17 -2.23 -10.70
C PRO A 36 -7.47 -0.87 -10.70
N THR A 37 -8.04 0.11 -11.40
CA THR A 37 -7.55 1.50 -11.43
C THR A 37 -7.59 2.16 -10.06
N THR A 38 -8.68 1.95 -9.31
CA THR A 38 -8.84 2.49 -7.94
C THR A 38 -7.82 1.86 -7.01
N LEU A 39 -7.65 0.54 -7.09
CA LEU A 39 -6.63 -0.18 -6.32
C LEU A 39 -5.24 0.36 -6.63
N TYR A 40 -4.89 0.51 -7.91
CA TYR A 40 -3.60 1.04 -8.34
C TYR A 40 -3.33 2.44 -7.77
N TYR A 41 -4.30 3.35 -7.86
CA TYR A 41 -4.17 4.68 -7.29
C TYR A 41 -3.97 4.66 -5.78
N LYS A 42 -4.75 3.84 -5.06
CA LYS A 42 -4.68 3.68 -3.60
C LYS A 42 -3.31 3.12 -3.17
N VAL A 43 -2.84 2.06 -3.82
CA VAL A 43 -1.52 1.46 -3.59
C VAL A 43 -0.41 2.47 -3.84
N LYS A 44 -0.43 3.16 -4.99
CA LYS A 44 0.57 4.17 -5.33
C LYS A 44 0.57 5.36 -4.38
N LYS A 45 -0.60 5.71 -3.83
CA LYS A 45 -0.75 6.73 -2.79
C LYS A 45 -0.08 6.28 -1.48
N LEU A 46 -0.26 5.01 -1.11
CA LEU A 46 0.34 4.40 0.08
C LEU A 46 1.87 4.26 -0.05
N GLU A 47 2.36 3.91 -1.24
CA GLU A 47 3.79 3.90 -1.58
C GLU A 47 4.41 5.28 -1.45
N ARG A 48 3.79 6.29 -2.07
CA ARG A 48 4.26 7.69 -1.97
C ARG A 48 4.23 8.25 -0.55
N SER A 49 3.40 7.69 0.32
CA SER A 49 3.39 8.06 1.74
C SER A 49 4.41 7.31 2.59
N GLY A 50 5.16 6.36 2.02
CA GLY A 50 6.10 5.52 2.75
C GLY A 50 5.42 4.45 3.62
N VAL A 51 4.13 4.16 3.38
CA VAL A 51 3.37 3.13 4.10
C VAL A 51 3.52 1.77 3.43
N LEU A 52 3.79 1.75 2.12
CA LEU A 52 4.08 0.55 1.34
C LEU A 52 5.48 0.70 0.71
N THR A 53 6.33 -0.32 0.79
CA THR A 53 7.67 -0.31 0.20
C THR A 53 7.79 -1.45 -0.82
N ASP A 54 8.45 -1.17 -1.94
CA ASP A 54 8.57 -1.97 -3.17
C ASP A 54 9.03 -3.42 -2.93
N SER A 55 9.80 -3.65 -1.86
CA SER A 55 10.35 -4.95 -1.51
C SER A 55 9.63 -5.50 -0.28
N CYS A 56 8.62 -6.33 -0.52
CA CYS A 56 8.07 -7.31 0.42
C CYS A 56 7.95 -6.81 1.88
N LEU A 57 6.93 -5.98 2.13
CA LEU A 57 6.25 -5.85 3.43
C LEU A 57 7.15 -5.82 4.70
N MET A 58 7.49 -4.63 5.17
CA MET A 58 7.79 -4.41 6.60
C MET A 58 6.99 -3.23 7.14
N ILE A 59 6.19 -3.51 8.17
CA ILE A 59 5.68 -2.53 9.11
C ILE A 59 6.87 -2.08 9.96
N GLN A 60 7.44 -0.92 9.67
CA GLN A 60 8.18 -0.17 10.68
C GLN A 60 7.50 1.17 10.84
N GLY A 61 7.18 1.50 12.10
CA GLY A 61 6.68 2.81 12.46
C GLY A 61 7.56 3.88 11.84
N VAL A 62 6.91 4.88 11.25
CA VAL A 62 7.42 6.17 10.78
C VAL A 62 8.79 6.60 11.36
N ASN A 63 9.89 5.99 10.91
CA ASN A 63 11.24 6.55 10.97
C ASN A 63 12.25 5.61 10.27
N ARG A 64 12.55 5.86 8.99
CA ARG A 64 13.93 5.80 8.50
C ARG A 64 14.06 6.45 7.13
N VAL A 65 14.68 7.62 7.15
CA VAL A 65 15.51 8.15 6.07
C VAL A 65 16.55 7.10 5.65
N GLU A 66 16.77 6.94 4.33
CA GLU A 66 18.03 6.71 3.59
C GLU A 66 17.61 6.65 2.10
N GLU A 67 17.67 7.72 1.30
CA GLU A 67 18.82 8.30 0.59
C GLU A 67 19.64 7.35 -0.30
N LYS A 68 19.74 7.75 -1.57
CA LYS A 68 20.73 7.42 -2.63
C LYS A 68 20.64 6.04 -3.28
N THR A 69 20.52 5.98 -4.60
CA THR A 69 21.62 6.07 -5.57
C THR A 69 20.96 6.31 -6.95
N GLY A 70 21.38 7.19 -7.85
CA GLY A 70 22.73 7.53 -8.30
C GLY A 70 22.72 7.36 -9.81
#